data_AF-A0A1Y2SQ38-F1
#
_entry.id   AF-A0A1Y2SQ38-F1
#
_cell.length_a   1.000
_cell.length_b   1.000
_cell.length_c   1.000
_cell.angle_alpha   90.00
_cell.angle_beta   90.00
_cell.angle_gamma   90.00
#
_symmetry.space_group_name_H-M   'P 1'
#
loop_
_entity.id
_entity.type
_entity.pdbx_description
1 polymer ?
#
loop_
_entity_poly.entity_id
_entity_poly.type
_entity_poly.pdbx_seq_one_letter_code
_entity_poly.pdbx_strand_id
1 'polypeptide(L)'
;MGPNLKSSRSLYRMFVMLFVTITVSTGFIFWRLFSNYQDNIQADVELERGFILLSLLTLLSAIFCYKYTKTITLPEYRLKKAIKNKQFIPYIQPIIASRNNEIIGCEILVRWQHPVHGILTPNKFIAQIEKSALIIPLTHHLITQVQNYFAPIAHRLPKHFHFNFNISARHYKTAHLVDDCQNFLKAFPEDSVRLILEITERELLEPDEHIMGLFNKLDELGVLIALDDFGTGYSNYNYLQKFNVNLVKIGHNFVSKMNTDMISKHIVENIIDLALRLDLEIVAEGIEDQKQVNQLKNYSVDYLQGYYFDRPIPLDEFVKKWL
;
A
#
# COMPACT_ATOMS: atom_id res chain seq x y z
N MET A 1 -18.56 0.68 14.78
CA MET A 1 -18.76 -0.69 15.31
C MET A 1 -18.33 -1.69 14.24
N GLY A 2 -17.10 -2.23 14.33
CA GLY A 2 -16.61 -3.21 13.37
C GLY A 2 -17.28 -4.57 13.57
N PRO A 3 -17.61 -5.33 12.51
CA PRO A 3 -18.18 -6.66 12.66
C PRO A 3 -17.20 -7.56 13.43
N ASN A 4 -17.71 -8.17 14.49
CA ASN A 4 -16.98 -9.05 15.39
C ASN A 4 -16.29 -10.18 14.59
N LEU A 5 -14.96 -10.25 14.62
CA LEU A 5 -14.15 -11.22 13.86
C LEU A 5 -14.55 -12.69 14.12
N LYS A 6 -15.14 -13.00 15.29
CA LYS A 6 -15.74 -14.31 15.57
C LYS A 6 -17.01 -14.57 14.75
N SER A 7 -17.84 -13.56 14.52
CA SER A 7 -19.06 -13.70 13.72
C SER A 7 -18.74 -13.91 12.24
N SER A 8 -17.72 -13.23 11.71
CA SER A 8 -17.27 -13.42 10.31
C SER A 8 -16.73 -14.83 10.04
N ARG A 9 -15.95 -15.42 10.98
CA ARG A 9 -15.50 -16.81 10.87
C ARG A 9 -16.65 -17.82 11.00
N SER A 10 -17.63 -17.53 11.85
CA SER A 10 -18.84 -18.33 11.98
C SER A 10 -19.65 -18.30 10.69
N LEU A 11 -19.87 -17.11 10.10
CA LEU A 11 -20.53 -16.96 8.81
C LEU A 11 -19.81 -17.73 7.71
N TYR A 12 -18.48 -17.62 7.59
CA TYR A 12 -17.73 -18.34 6.56
C TYR A 12 -17.89 -19.87 6.69
N ARG A 13 -17.78 -20.42 7.91
CA ARG A 13 -18.01 -21.85 8.16
C ARG A 13 -19.45 -22.27 7.81
N MET A 14 -20.42 -21.44 8.16
CA MET A 14 -21.82 -21.66 7.82
C MET A 14 -22.02 -21.67 6.30
N PHE A 15 -21.39 -20.76 5.55
CA PHE A 15 -21.46 -20.75 4.08
C PHE A 15 -20.78 -21.96 3.43
N VAL A 16 -19.62 -22.39 3.95
CA VAL A 16 -18.95 -23.61 3.44
C VAL A 16 -19.79 -24.84 3.71
N MET A 17 -20.37 -24.97 4.91
CA MET A 17 -21.30 -26.06 5.23
C MET A 17 -22.53 -26.01 4.33
N LEU A 18 -23.12 -24.83 4.11
CA LEU A 18 -24.25 -24.65 3.22
C LEU A 18 -23.89 -25.04 1.78
N PHE A 19 -22.72 -24.65 1.28
CA PHE A 19 -22.24 -25.02 -0.05
C PHE A 19 -22.09 -26.54 -0.20
N VAL A 20 -21.47 -27.21 0.77
CA VAL A 20 -21.33 -28.68 0.78
C VAL A 20 -22.70 -29.34 0.80
N THR A 21 -23.61 -28.91 1.67
CA THR A 21 -24.97 -29.48 1.76
C THR A 21 -25.74 -29.30 0.46
N ILE A 22 -25.71 -28.11 -0.16
CA ILE A 22 -26.39 -27.86 -1.42
C ILE A 22 -25.79 -28.72 -2.54
N THR A 23 -24.45 -28.88 -2.58
CA THR A 23 -23.77 -29.69 -3.61
C THR A 23 -24.09 -31.19 -3.48
N VAL A 24 -24.20 -31.70 -2.25
CA VAL A 24 -24.61 -33.09 -2.02
C VAL A 24 -26.07 -33.28 -2.42
N SER A 25 -26.94 -32.33 -2.08
CA SER A 25 -28.36 -32.36 -2.44
C SER A 25 -28.60 -32.26 -3.95
N THR A 26 -27.87 -31.38 -4.67
CA THR A 26 -27.95 -31.33 -6.15
C THR A 26 -27.49 -32.64 -6.77
N GLY A 27 -26.41 -33.24 -6.26
CA GLY A 27 -25.91 -34.53 -6.73
C GLY A 27 -26.93 -35.66 -6.55
N PHE A 28 -27.63 -35.71 -5.42
CA PHE A 28 -28.67 -36.71 -5.16
C PHE A 28 -29.89 -36.54 -6.09
N ILE A 29 -30.35 -35.30 -6.30
CA ILE A 29 -31.48 -35.01 -7.20
C ILE A 29 -31.10 -35.31 -8.65
N PHE A 30 -29.87 -34.99 -9.05
CA PHE A 30 -29.35 -35.35 -10.37
C PHE A 30 -29.33 -36.86 -10.58
N TRP A 31 -28.80 -37.63 -9.62
CA TRP A 31 -28.79 -39.09 -9.67
C TRP A 31 -30.21 -39.66 -9.81
N ARG A 32 -31.18 -39.11 -9.06
CA ARG A 32 -32.58 -39.54 -9.12
C ARG A 32 -33.26 -39.20 -10.45
N LEU A 33 -33.03 -37.99 -10.98
CA LEU A 33 -33.50 -37.60 -12.30
C LEU A 33 -32.91 -38.49 -13.40
N PHE A 34 -31.61 -38.79 -13.31
CA PHE A 34 -30.92 -39.67 -14.24
C PHE A 34 -31.43 -41.11 -14.18
N SER A 35 -31.65 -41.66 -12.98
CA SER A 35 -32.28 -42.98 -12.79
C SER A 35 -33.69 -43.02 -13.36
N ASN A 36 -34.53 -42.02 -13.05
CA ASN A 36 -35.90 -41.94 -13.58
C ASN A 36 -35.92 -41.85 -15.11
N TYR A 37 -34.98 -41.13 -15.72
CA TYR A 37 -34.82 -41.06 -17.17
C TYR A 37 -34.42 -42.41 -17.75
N GLN A 38 -33.48 -43.12 -17.12
CA GLN A 38 -33.04 -44.45 -17.54
C GLN A 38 -34.15 -45.51 -17.42
N ASP A 39 -34.98 -45.40 -16.39
CA ASP A 39 -36.10 -46.29 -16.10
C ASP A 39 -37.39 -45.89 -16.87
N ASN A 40 -37.32 -44.87 -17.74
CA ASN A 40 -38.43 -44.36 -18.56
C ASN A 40 -39.67 -43.93 -17.75
N ILE A 41 -39.43 -43.47 -16.52
CA ILE A 41 -40.44 -42.94 -15.60
C ILE A 41 -40.77 -41.50 -16.03
N GLN A 42 -42.05 -41.15 -16.03
CA GLN A 42 -42.52 -39.82 -16.46
C GLN A 42 -41.82 -38.70 -15.66
N ALA A 43 -41.38 -37.66 -16.38
CA ALA A 43 -40.58 -36.58 -15.82
C ALA A 43 -41.30 -35.88 -14.66
N ASP A 44 -40.66 -35.86 -13.49
CA ASP A 44 -41.14 -35.16 -12.31
C ASP A 44 -40.73 -33.68 -12.41
N VAL A 45 -41.69 -32.86 -12.87
CA VAL A 45 -41.50 -31.43 -13.12
C VAL A 45 -41.11 -30.67 -11.84
N GLU A 46 -41.54 -31.12 -10.66
CA GLU A 46 -41.13 -30.50 -9.40
C GLU A 46 -39.67 -30.83 -9.07
N LEU A 47 -39.25 -32.07 -9.34
CA LEU A 47 -37.87 -32.52 -9.14
C LEU A 47 -36.89 -31.77 -10.08
N GLU A 48 -37.27 -31.56 -11.34
CA GLU A 48 -36.48 -30.76 -12.30
C GLU A 48 -36.36 -29.29 -11.88
N ARG A 49 -37.47 -28.66 -11.45
CA ARG A 49 -37.45 -27.28 -10.92
C ARG A 49 -36.56 -27.16 -9.68
N GLY A 50 -36.62 -28.15 -8.78
CA GLY A 50 -35.75 -28.24 -7.61
C GLY A 50 -34.27 -28.34 -7.98
N PHE A 51 -33.93 -29.14 -9.00
CA PHE A 51 -32.56 -29.27 -9.50
C PHE A 51 -32.00 -27.95 -10.05
N ILE A 52 -32.79 -27.23 -10.87
CA ILE A 52 -32.37 -25.94 -11.45
C ILE A 52 -32.13 -24.90 -10.34
N LEU A 53 -33.05 -24.80 -9.38
CA LEU A 53 -32.93 -23.85 -8.26
C LEU A 53 -31.68 -24.12 -7.42
N LEU A 54 -31.46 -25.38 -7.04
CA LEU A 54 -30.30 -25.77 -6.24
C LEU A 54 -28.98 -25.59 -7.02
N SER A 55 -28.96 -25.85 -8.32
CA SER A 55 -27.79 -25.61 -9.18
C SER A 55 -27.44 -24.12 -9.24
N LEU A 56 -28.44 -23.24 -9.40
CA LEU A 56 -28.22 -21.78 -9.34
C LEU A 56 -27.70 -21.33 -7.97
N LEU A 57 -28.22 -21.90 -6.87
CA LEU A 57 -27.73 -21.62 -5.52
C LEU A 57 -26.29 -22.08 -5.30
N THR A 58 -25.89 -23.25 -5.84
CA THR A 58 -24.48 -23.69 -5.79
C THR A 58 -23.57 -22.73 -6.54
N LEU A 59 -23.97 -22.28 -7.73
CA LEU A 59 -23.19 -21.36 -8.54
C LEU A 59 -23.03 -20.00 -7.85
N LEU A 60 -24.12 -19.44 -7.29
CA LEU A 60 -24.09 -18.18 -6.55
C LEU A 60 -23.21 -18.27 -5.30
N SER A 61 -23.33 -19.37 -4.53
CA SER A 61 -22.49 -19.63 -3.36
C SER A 61 -21.01 -19.80 -3.74
N ALA A 62 -20.70 -20.47 -4.84
CA ALA A 62 -19.34 -20.60 -5.37
C ALA A 62 -18.76 -19.24 -5.80
N ILE A 63 -19.53 -18.43 -6.54
CA ILE A 63 -19.11 -17.06 -6.93
C ILE A 63 -18.88 -16.20 -5.70
N PHE A 64 -19.75 -16.29 -4.69
CA PHE A 64 -19.61 -15.55 -3.44
C PHE A 64 -18.35 -16.00 -2.67
N CYS A 65 -18.13 -17.31 -2.52
CA CYS A 65 -16.92 -17.85 -1.91
C CYS A 65 -15.67 -17.41 -2.67
N TYR A 66 -15.67 -17.50 -4.00
CA TYR A 66 -14.57 -17.04 -4.86
C TYR A 66 -14.26 -15.55 -4.67
N LYS A 67 -15.29 -14.69 -4.69
CA LYS A 67 -15.15 -13.25 -4.42
C LYS A 67 -14.63 -12.99 -2.99
N TYR A 68 -15.10 -13.74 -2.00
CA TYR A 68 -14.68 -13.59 -0.60
C TYR A 68 -13.22 -14.06 -0.38
N THR A 69 -12.79 -15.11 -1.09
CA THR A 69 -11.38 -15.57 -1.08
C THR A 69 -10.41 -14.65 -1.82
N LYS A 70 -10.91 -13.76 -2.69
CA LYS A 70 -10.09 -12.80 -3.45
C LYS A 70 -9.47 -11.70 -2.56
N THR A 71 -10.00 -11.53 -1.35
CA THR A 71 -9.36 -10.77 -0.27
C THR A 71 -8.56 -11.74 0.58
N ILE A 72 -7.25 -11.56 0.61
CA ILE A 72 -6.33 -12.41 1.37
C ILE A 72 -6.56 -12.15 2.86
N THR A 73 -7.58 -12.79 3.43
CA THR A 73 -7.84 -12.75 4.87
C THR A 73 -6.96 -13.82 5.53
N LEU A 74 -5.65 -13.57 5.60
CA LEU A 74 -4.73 -14.55 6.16
C LEU A 74 -4.61 -14.37 7.66
N PRO A 75 -4.81 -15.41 8.48
CA PRO A 75 -4.63 -15.27 9.93
C PRO A 75 -3.27 -14.65 10.29
N GLU A 76 -3.24 -13.82 11.34
CA GLU A 76 -2.04 -13.09 11.78
C GLU A 76 -0.78 -13.98 11.91
N TYR A 77 -0.93 -15.23 12.37
CA TYR A 77 0.19 -16.18 12.45
C TYR A 77 0.85 -16.45 11.08
N ARG A 78 0.08 -16.46 9.98
CA ARG A 78 0.61 -16.65 8.62
C ARG A 78 1.36 -15.43 8.15
N LEU A 79 0.86 -14.23 8.42
CA LEU A 79 1.54 -12.97 8.11
C LEU A 79 2.86 -12.87 8.90
N LYS A 80 2.84 -13.20 10.20
CA LYS A 80 4.05 -13.26 11.03
C LYS A 80 5.07 -14.26 10.49
N LYS A 81 4.61 -15.44 10.06
CA LYS A 81 5.47 -16.46 9.41
C LYS A 81 6.05 -15.93 8.08
N ALA A 82 5.25 -15.24 7.28
CA ALA A 82 5.70 -14.66 6.01
C ALA A 82 6.79 -13.59 6.22
N ILE A 83 6.64 -12.72 7.24
CA ILE A 83 7.68 -11.76 7.65
C ILE A 83 8.95 -12.50 8.06
N LYS A 84 8.85 -13.51 8.94
CA LYS A 84 10.00 -14.31 9.38
C LYS A 84 10.71 -15.02 8.22
N ASN A 85 9.93 -15.47 7.23
CA ASN A 85 10.43 -16.13 6.03
C ASN A 85 10.93 -15.14 4.96
N LYS A 86 11.08 -13.86 5.27
CA LYS A 86 11.55 -12.80 4.36
C LYS A 86 10.75 -12.72 3.04
N GLN A 87 9.46 -13.00 3.10
CA GLN A 87 8.58 -12.99 1.92
C GLN A 87 8.13 -11.59 1.52
N PHE A 88 8.31 -10.60 2.41
CA PHE A 88 8.08 -9.20 2.10
C PHE A 88 9.40 -8.58 1.64
N ILE A 89 9.40 -8.07 0.42
CA ILE A 89 10.58 -7.56 -0.27
C ILE A 89 10.33 -6.12 -0.73
N PRO A 90 11.36 -5.26 -0.73
CA PRO A 90 11.26 -3.91 -1.24
C PRO A 90 11.23 -3.93 -2.77
N TYR A 91 10.23 -3.25 -3.31
CA TYR A 91 10.32 -2.65 -4.63
C TYR A 91 10.62 -1.17 -4.45
N ILE A 92 11.10 -0.54 -5.49
CA ILE A 92 11.58 0.84 -5.46
C ILE A 92 11.03 1.58 -6.68
N GLN A 93 10.53 2.79 -6.48
CA GLN A 93 10.08 3.66 -7.56
C GLN A 93 10.92 4.94 -7.56
N PRO A 94 11.49 5.37 -8.71
CA PRO A 94 12.32 6.56 -8.79
C PRO A 94 11.51 7.83 -8.56
N ILE A 95 12.15 8.81 -7.94
CA ILE A 95 11.66 10.18 -7.78
C ILE A 95 12.63 11.10 -8.53
N ILE A 96 12.07 11.95 -9.39
CA ILE A 96 12.81 12.72 -10.40
C ILE A 96 12.68 14.22 -10.10
N ALA A 97 13.78 14.96 -10.14
CA ALA A 97 13.74 16.42 -10.06
C ALA A 97 13.06 17.02 -11.29
N SER A 98 12.07 17.88 -11.05
CA SER A 98 11.30 18.52 -12.12
C SER A 98 12.17 19.43 -12.99
N ARG A 99 13.17 20.09 -12.39
CA ARG A 99 14.01 21.09 -13.06
C ARG A 99 14.88 20.52 -14.18
N ASN A 100 15.46 19.33 -13.98
CA ASN A 100 16.48 18.76 -14.86
C ASN A 100 16.25 17.30 -15.24
N ASN A 101 15.15 16.69 -14.79
CA ASN A 101 14.83 15.27 -15.00
C ASN A 101 15.89 14.28 -14.45
N GLU A 102 16.71 14.71 -13.49
CA GLU A 102 17.66 13.82 -12.82
C GLU A 102 16.99 13.06 -11.68
N ILE A 103 17.44 11.83 -11.42
CA ILE A 103 17.00 11.09 -10.26
C ILE A 103 17.54 11.74 -8.98
N ILE A 104 16.66 11.96 -8.00
CA ILE A 104 17.05 12.51 -6.69
C ILE A 104 16.87 11.51 -5.56
N GLY A 105 16.13 10.43 -5.80
CA GLY A 105 15.72 9.54 -4.74
C GLY A 105 14.73 8.50 -5.20
N CYS A 106 14.08 7.89 -4.22
CA CYS A 106 13.14 6.82 -4.46
C CYS A 106 12.15 6.62 -3.32
N GLU A 107 11.02 5.99 -3.66
CA GLU A 107 10.07 5.48 -2.68
C GLU A 107 10.20 3.95 -2.57
N ILE A 108 10.35 3.47 -1.34
CA ILE A 108 10.39 2.05 -1.01
C ILE A 108 8.98 1.53 -0.80
N LEU A 109 8.58 0.61 -1.67
CA LEU A 109 7.24 0.06 -1.75
C LEU A 109 7.27 -1.43 -1.50
N VAL A 110 6.62 -1.88 -0.42
CA VAL A 110 6.57 -3.30 -0.08
C VAL A 110 5.87 -4.12 -1.17
N ARG A 111 6.42 -5.31 -1.45
CA ARG A 111 5.74 -6.37 -2.18
C ARG A 111 5.78 -7.65 -1.37
N TRP A 112 4.74 -8.47 -1.52
CA TRP A 112 4.74 -9.80 -0.94
C TRP A 112 5.04 -10.83 -2.03
N GLN A 113 6.23 -11.43 -1.98
CA GLN A 113 6.59 -12.61 -2.73
C GLN A 113 5.91 -13.85 -2.13
N HIS A 114 4.63 -14.02 -2.48
CA HIS A 114 3.82 -15.12 -1.99
C HIS A 114 4.20 -16.42 -2.70
N PRO A 115 4.43 -17.54 -1.99
CA PRO A 115 4.93 -18.78 -2.58
C PRO A 115 4.01 -19.40 -3.65
N VAL A 116 2.71 -19.10 -3.60
CA VAL A 116 1.71 -19.64 -4.53
C VAL A 116 1.18 -18.58 -5.51
N HIS A 117 1.19 -17.30 -5.13
CA HIS A 117 0.51 -16.24 -5.89
C HIS A 117 1.50 -15.27 -6.56
N GLY A 118 2.80 -15.54 -6.45
CA GLY A 118 3.84 -14.65 -6.97
C GLY A 118 3.86 -13.32 -6.21
N ILE A 119 4.19 -12.26 -6.95
CA ILE A 119 4.33 -10.92 -6.40
C ILE A 119 2.95 -10.27 -6.20
N LEU A 120 2.63 -9.94 -4.95
CA LEU A 120 1.40 -9.23 -4.57
C LEU A 120 1.70 -7.79 -4.16
N THR A 121 0.79 -6.88 -4.53
CA THR A 121 0.86 -5.46 -4.18
C THR A 121 0.26 -5.17 -2.80
N PRO A 122 0.64 -4.05 -2.13
CA PRO A 122 0.19 -3.70 -0.78
C PRO A 122 -1.32 -3.75 -0.59
N ASN A 123 -2.10 -3.29 -1.59
CA ASN A 123 -3.58 -3.28 -1.55
C ASN A 123 -4.21 -4.65 -1.23
N LYS A 124 -3.47 -5.75 -1.38
CA LYS A 124 -3.95 -7.11 -1.04
C LYS A 124 -3.76 -7.50 0.42
N PHE A 125 -2.83 -6.88 1.15
CA PHE A 125 -2.43 -7.35 2.49
C PHE A 125 -2.20 -6.24 3.52
N ILE A 126 -1.86 -5.01 3.11
CA ILE A 126 -1.35 -3.97 4.01
C ILE A 126 -2.39 -3.55 5.04
N ALA A 127 -3.65 -3.37 4.63
CA ALA A 127 -4.76 -3.01 5.50
C ALA A 127 -5.01 -4.01 6.64
N GLN A 128 -4.60 -5.27 6.46
CA GLN A 128 -4.65 -6.26 7.52
C GLN A 128 -3.43 -6.17 8.45
N ILE A 129 -2.25 -5.91 7.89
CA ILE A 129 -1.00 -5.77 8.63
C ILE A 129 -1.04 -4.51 9.52
N GLU A 130 -1.50 -3.37 9.00
CA GLU A 130 -1.66 -2.10 9.74
C GLU A 130 -2.58 -2.25 10.95
N LYS A 131 -3.65 -3.06 10.82
CA LYS A 131 -4.56 -3.37 11.94
C LYS A 131 -3.94 -4.27 12.99
N SER A 132 -2.80 -4.91 12.71
CA SER A 132 -2.04 -5.73 13.65
C SER A 132 -0.76 -5.02 14.13
N ALA A 133 -0.06 -5.58 15.12
CA ALA A 133 1.26 -5.09 15.51
C ALA A 133 2.37 -5.49 14.51
N LEU A 134 2.03 -6.24 13.45
CA LEU A 134 2.99 -6.75 12.47
C LEU A 134 3.52 -5.68 11.51
N ILE A 135 2.90 -4.49 11.43
CA ILE A 135 3.40 -3.40 10.59
C ILE A 135 4.79 -2.95 11.04
N ILE A 136 5.04 -2.88 12.36
CA ILE A 136 6.32 -2.49 12.94
C ILE A 136 7.47 -3.42 12.50
N PRO A 137 7.42 -4.76 12.77
CA PRO A 137 8.48 -5.66 12.34
C PRO A 137 8.57 -5.79 10.81
N LEU A 138 7.49 -5.55 10.06
CA LEU A 138 7.55 -5.50 8.61
C LEU A 138 8.36 -4.30 8.12
N THR A 139 8.06 -3.10 8.63
CA THR A 139 8.78 -1.86 8.27
C THR A 139 10.25 -1.95 8.65
N HIS A 140 10.56 -2.39 9.87
CA HIS A 140 11.94 -2.65 10.31
C HIS A 140 12.69 -3.59 9.34
N HIS A 141 12.02 -4.67 8.92
CA HIS A 141 12.59 -5.62 7.98
C HIS A 141 12.88 -5.01 6.61
N LEU A 142 11.99 -4.17 6.10
CA LEU A 142 12.18 -3.48 4.82
C LEU A 142 13.32 -2.46 4.89
N ILE A 143 13.38 -1.64 5.94
CA ILE A 143 14.48 -0.68 6.18
C ILE A 143 15.81 -1.44 6.20
N THR A 144 15.89 -2.53 6.96
CA THR A 144 17.10 -3.37 7.06
C THR A 144 17.49 -3.98 5.71
N GLN A 145 16.53 -4.44 4.90
CA GLN A 145 16.82 -4.98 3.57
C GLN A 145 17.39 -3.91 2.63
N VAL A 146 16.78 -2.72 2.58
CA VAL A 146 17.24 -1.61 1.74
C VAL A 146 18.62 -1.12 2.19
N GLN A 147 18.82 -0.95 3.50
CA GLN A 147 20.12 -0.59 4.08
C GLN A 147 21.22 -1.55 3.63
N ASN A 148 21.02 -2.86 3.85
CA ASN A 148 22.02 -3.87 3.51
C ASN A 148 22.30 -3.96 2.00
N TYR A 149 21.31 -3.60 1.17
CA TYR A 149 21.46 -3.62 -0.27
C TYR A 149 22.22 -2.39 -0.79
N PHE A 150 21.88 -1.18 -0.31
CA PHE A 150 22.44 0.07 -0.85
C PHE A 150 23.71 0.55 -0.15
N ALA A 151 23.92 0.26 1.14
CA ALA A 151 25.11 0.70 1.85
C ALA A 151 26.43 0.26 1.16
N PRO A 152 26.59 -0.99 0.68
CA PRO A 152 27.80 -1.41 -0.04
C PRO A 152 28.02 -0.69 -1.37
N ILE A 153 26.97 -0.14 -1.97
CA ILE A 153 27.00 0.54 -3.27
C ILE A 153 26.71 2.04 -3.14
N ALA A 154 26.88 2.63 -1.94
CA ALA A 154 26.55 4.03 -1.67
C ALA A 154 27.26 5.01 -2.61
N HIS A 155 28.47 4.68 -3.08
CA HIS A 155 29.23 5.47 -4.06
C HIS A 155 28.56 5.60 -5.43
N ARG A 156 27.56 4.77 -5.75
CA ARG A 156 26.76 4.86 -6.98
C ARG A 156 25.53 5.75 -6.83
N LEU A 157 25.19 6.15 -5.62
CA LEU A 157 24.04 7.02 -5.37
C LEU A 157 24.41 8.48 -5.71
N PRO A 158 23.50 9.24 -6.33
CA PRO A 158 23.60 10.70 -6.37
C PRO A 158 23.84 11.28 -4.98
N LYS A 159 24.47 12.46 -4.92
CA LYS A 159 24.70 13.14 -3.64
C LYS A 159 23.36 13.50 -3.00
N HIS A 160 23.23 13.29 -1.69
CA HIS A 160 22.01 13.51 -0.90
C HIS A 160 20.81 12.71 -1.42
N PHE A 161 21.01 11.48 -1.86
CA PHE A 161 19.93 10.65 -2.42
C PHE A 161 18.81 10.37 -1.40
N HIS A 162 17.55 10.59 -1.79
CA HIS A 162 16.41 10.40 -0.90
C HIS A 162 15.96 8.93 -0.87
N PHE A 163 15.79 8.37 0.33
CA PHE A 163 15.09 7.11 0.57
C PHE A 163 13.81 7.38 1.33
N ASN A 164 12.67 7.17 0.67
CA ASN A 164 11.38 7.39 1.29
C ASN A 164 10.76 6.07 1.75
N PHE A 165 10.29 6.03 2.99
CA PHE A 165 9.58 4.88 3.56
C PHE A 165 8.21 5.29 4.07
N ASN A 166 7.20 4.51 3.71
CA ASN A 166 5.86 4.63 4.26
C ASN A 166 5.83 4.13 5.72
N ILE A 167 5.41 4.98 6.65
CA ILE A 167 5.36 4.67 8.08
C ILE A 167 3.92 4.80 8.61
N SER A 168 3.38 3.71 9.15
CA SER A 168 2.09 3.74 9.84
C SER A 168 2.17 4.54 11.15
N ALA A 169 1.07 5.21 11.51
CA ALA A 169 0.90 5.93 12.77
C ALA A 169 1.20 5.08 14.02
N ARG A 170 1.06 3.75 13.93
CA ARG A 170 1.42 2.83 15.02
C ARG A 170 2.92 2.76 15.27
N HIS A 171 3.75 2.92 14.24
CA HIS A 171 5.19 2.84 14.36
C HIS A 171 5.76 4.06 15.10
N TYR A 172 5.19 5.24 14.86
CA TYR A 172 5.49 6.48 15.59
C TYR A 172 5.22 6.40 17.09
N LYS A 173 4.42 5.44 17.56
CA LYS A 173 4.16 5.21 19.00
C LYS A 173 5.23 4.36 19.67
N THR A 174 6.26 3.92 18.96
CA THR A 174 7.31 3.03 19.48
C THR A 174 8.68 3.67 19.40
N ALA A 175 9.54 3.40 20.38
CA ALA A 175 10.91 3.94 20.40
C ALA A 175 11.81 3.37 19.29
N HIS A 176 11.47 2.18 18.77
CA HIS A 176 12.28 1.46 17.78
C HIS A 176 12.44 2.19 16.45
N LEU A 177 11.51 3.07 16.08
CA LEU A 177 11.60 3.81 14.82
C LEU A 177 12.84 4.72 14.77
N VAL A 178 13.17 5.38 15.89
CA VAL A 178 14.36 6.25 15.96
C VAL A 178 15.63 5.42 15.79
N ASP A 179 15.68 4.25 16.43
CA ASP A 179 16.82 3.33 16.30
C ASP A 179 16.98 2.83 14.86
N ASP A 180 15.86 2.47 14.20
CA ASP A 180 15.85 2.03 12.81
C ASP A 180 16.37 3.11 11.86
N CYS A 181 15.90 4.35 12.03
CA CYS A 181 16.37 5.50 11.24
C CYS A 181 17.86 5.78 11.48
N GLN A 182 18.29 5.78 12.73
CA GLN A 182 19.68 6.02 13.08
C GLN A 182 20.60 4.94 12.49
N ASN A 183 20.21 3.66 12.59
CA ASN A 183 20.96 2.55 12.01
C ASN A 183 21.02 2.61 10.49
N PHE A 184 19.92 3.02 9.84
CA PHE A 184 19.88 3.22 8.41
C PHE A 184 20.90 4.28 7.98
N LEU A 185 20.82 5.50 8.56
CA LEU A 185 21.70 6.61 8.19
C LEU A 185 23.18 6.32 8.46
N LYS A 186 23.52 5.69 9.59
CA LYS A 186 24.89 5.30 9.94
C LYS A 186 25.52 4.28 8.98
N ALA A 187 24.72 3.58 8.18
CA ALA A 187 25.24 2.63 7.21
C ALA A 187 25.79 3.30 5.94
N PHE A 188 25.51 4.58 5.73
CA PHE A 188 25.96 5.36 4.58
C PHE A 188 27.03 6.37 5.00
N PRO A 189 27.88 6.84 4.06
CA PRO A 189 28.74 7.99 4.32
C PRO A 189 27.95 9.21 4.80
N GLU A 190 28.54 10.01 5.68
CA GLU A 190 27.91 11.21 6.22
C GLU A 190 27.41 12.12 5.09
N ASP A 191 26.18 12.62 5.24
CA ASP A 191 25.53 13.55 4.30
C ASP A 191 25.38 13.01 2.84
N SER A 192 25.54 11.69 2.62
CA SER A 192 25.39 11.09 1.29
C SER A 192 23.95 10.77 0.91
N VAL A 193 23.07 10.55 1.90
CA VAL A 193 21.67 10.16 1.71
C VAL A 193 20.77 10.95 2.66
N ARG A 194 19.50 11.10 2.30
CA ARG A 194 18.45 11.62 3.18
C ARG A 194 17.39 10.55 3.40
N LEU A 195 16.99 10.36 4.65
CA LEU A 195 15.91 9.45 5.00
C LEU A 195 14.63 10.25 5.16
N ILE A 196 13.58 9.84 4.45
CA ILE A 196 12.28 10.50 4.45
C ILE A 196 11.23 9.52 4.95
N LEU A 197 10.47 9.92 5.98
CA LEU A 197 9.36 9.14 6.50
C LEU A 197 8.04 9.73 6.02
N GLU A 198 7.28 8.92 5.30
CA GLU A 198 6.00 9.31 4.73
C GLU A 198 4.86 8.92 5.67
N ILE A 199 4.04 9.91 6.01
CA ILE A 199 2.87 9.78 6.87
C ILE A 199 1.64 10.03 6.03
N THR A 200 0.73 9.06 5.97
CA THR A 200 -0.53 9.24 5.26
C THR A 200 -1.53 10.06 6.08
N GLU A 201 -2.29 10.95 5.43
CA GLU A 201 -3.38 11.70 6.09
C GLU A 201 -4.56 10.82 6.57
N ARG A 202 -4.60 9.55 6.15
CA ARG A 202 -5.68 8.61 6.47
C ARG A 202 -5.57 8.02 7.87
N GLU A 203 -4.37 7.97 8.43
CA GLU A 203 -4.14 7.47 9.78
C GLU A 203 -3.98 8.62 10.77
N LEU A 204 -4.88 8.70 11.75
CA LEU A 204 -4.81 9.70 12.81
C LEU A 204 -3.63 9.43 13.75
N LEU A 205 -2.70 10.39 13.78
CA LEU A 205 -1.58 10.49 14.68
C LEU A 205 -1.80 11.72 15.55
N GLU A 206 -2.32 11.49 16.75
CA GLU A 206 -2.55 12.57 17.69
C GLU A 206 -1.22 13.03 18.32
N PRO A 207 -0.94 14.33 18.31
CA PRO A 207 0.25 14.88 18.94
C PRO A 207 0.09 14.81 20.46
N ASP A 208 0.92 14.00 21.10
CA ASP A 208 1.13 13.97 22.54
C ASP A 208 2.62 14.17 22.86
N GLU A 209 2.99 14.31 24.13
CA GLU A 209 4.38 14.55 24.54
C GLU A 209 5.34 13.45 24.04
N HIS A 210 4.89 12.20 23.96
CA HIS A 210 5.70 11.08 23.50
C HIS A 210 5.96 11.15 22.00
N ILE A 211 4.92 11.42 21.21
CA ILE A 211 5.03 11.62 19.76
C ILE A 211 5.92 12.83 19.47
N MET A 212 5.68 13.96 20.13
CA MET A 212 6.50 15.16 19.93
C MET A 212 7.98 14.92 20.28
N GLY A 213 8.25 14.21 21.37
CA GLY A 213 9.61 13.82 21.73
C GLY A 213 10.26 12.89 20.70
N LEU A 214 9.50 12.05 20.02
CA LEU A 214 10.00 11.21 18.93
C LEU A 214 10.29 12.04 17.66
N PHE A 215 9.42 12.98 17.28
CA PHE A 215 9.68 13.86 16.13
C PHE A 215 10.91 14.73 16.34
N ASN A 216 11.12 15.28 17.54
CA ASN A 216 12.34 16.03 17.85
C ASN A 216 13.60 15.17 17.69
N LYS A 217 13.57 13.90 18.12
CA LYS A 217 14.71 12.97 17.92
C LYS A 217 14.95 12.64 16.44
N LEU A 218 13.88 12.55 15.65
CA LEU A 218 14.01 12.34 14.20
C LEU A 218 14.63 13.57 13.52
N ASP A 219 14.20 14.77 13.91
CA ASP A 219 14.74 16.05 13.44
C ASP A 219 16.23 16.21 13.79
N GLU A 220 16.63 15.88 15.03
CA GLU A 220 18.03 15.86 15.47
C GLU A 220 18.91 14.89 14.66
N LEU A 221 18.32 13.82 14.12
CA LEU A 221 19.01 12.87 13.23
C LEU A 221 19.09 13.35 11.77
N GLY A 222 18.41 14.45 11.41
CA GLY A 222 18.27 14.92 10.04
C GLY A 222 17.29 14.08 9.20
N VAL A 223 16.37 13.35 9.84
CA VAL A 223 15.30 12.63 9.16
C VAL A 223 14.21 13.60 8.74
N LEU A 224 13.80 13.53 7.48
CA LEU A 224 12.75 14.39 6.93
C LEU A 224 11.37 13.73 7.03
N ILE A 225 10.34 14.55 7.19
CA ILE A 225 8.95 14.13 7.28
C ILE A 225 8.18 14.58 6.04
N ALA A 226 7.46 13.63 5.46
CA ALA A 226 6.62 13.82 4.29
C ALA A 226 5.15 13.56 4.64
N LEU A 227 4.24 14.43 4.20
CA LEU A 227 2.81 14.14 4.21
C LEU A 227 2.38 13.54 2.88
N ASP A 228 1.97 12.28 2.93
CA ASP A 228 1.50 11.51 1.78
C ASP A 228 -0.02 11.63 1.57
N ASP A 229 -0.45 11.50 0.32
CA ASP A 229 -1.84 11.65 -0.12
C ASP A 229 -2.45 13.01 0.30
N PHE A 230 -1.65 14.08 0.24
CA PHE A 230 -2.00 15.39 0.79
C PHE A 230 -3.27 15.98 0.15
N GLY A 231 -4.21 16.41 0.99
CA GLY A 231 -5.49 16.98 0.57
C GLY A 231 -6.63 15.96 0.43
N THR A 232 -6.42 14.71 0.85
CA THR A 232 -7.47 13.66 0.85
C THR A 232 -8.07 13.37 2.23
N GLY A 233 -7.48 13.91 3.31
CA GLY A 233 -7.88 13.66 4.69
C GLY A 233 -8.38 14.89 5.47
N TYR A 234 -8.56 14.70 6.78
CA TYR A 234 -9.32 15.63 7.65
C TYR A 234 -8.45 16.56 8.52
N SER A 235 -7.12 16.64 8.36
CA SER A 235 -6.30 17.31 9.40
C SER A 235 -4.97 17.93 8.92
N ASN A 236 -4.93 18.50 7.72
CA ASN A 236 -3.70 19.07 7.14
C ASN A 236 -3.05 20.12 8.06
N TYR A 237 -3.85 20.98 8.70
CA TYR A 237 -3.30 22.03 9.55
C TYR A 237 -2.59 21.51 10.80
N ASN A 238 -3.16 20.54 11.51
CA ASN A 238 -2.59 20.07 12.78
C ASN A 238 -1.26 19.32 12.56
N TYR A 239 -1.11 18.61 11.43
CA TYR A 239 0.13 17.95 11.06
C TYR A 239 1.19 18.96 10.62
N LEU A 240 0.82 19.87 9.71
CA LEU A 240 1.72 20.94 9.24
C LEU A 240 2.23 21.82 10.39
N GLN A 241 1.38 22.11 11.37
CA GLN A 241 1.77 22.95 12.50
C GLN A 241 2.66 22.23 13.52
N LYS A 242 2.50 20.92 13.71
CA LYS A 242 3.09 20.21 14.86
C LYS A 242 4.21 19.24 14.52
N PHE A 243 4.26 18.68 13.32
CA PHE A 243 5.19 17.58 13.01
C PHE A 243 6.42 17.99 12.18
N ASN A 244 6.76 19.29 12.15
CA ASN A 244 7.87 19.85 11.37
C ASN A 244 8.00 19.22 9.98
N VAL A 245 6.90 19.24 9.23
CA VAL A 245 6.83 18.63 7.90
C VAL A 245 7.82 19.35 6.98
N ASN A 246 8.57 18.58 6.18
CA ASN A 246 9.53 19.13 5.23
C ASN A 246 8.99 19.11 3.80
N LEU A 247 8.12 18.14 3.49
CA LEU A 247 7.58 17.98 2.16
C LEU A 247 6.15 17.45 2.14
N VAL A 248 5.43 17.76 1.07
CA VAL A 248 4.09 17.25 0.80
C VAL A 248 4.06 16.47 -0.50
N LYS A 249 3.31 15.37 -0.52
CA LYS A 249 3.10 14.56 -1.72
C LYS A 249 1.66 14.72 -2.21
N ILE A 250 1.50 15.19 -3.44
CA ILE A 250 0.21 15.35 -4.11
C ILE A 250 -0.15 14.01 -4.76
N GLY A 251 -1.16 13.34 -4.21
CA GLY A 251 -1.54 12.00 -4.63
C GLY A 251 -2.06 11.90 -6.07
N HIS A 252 -1.89 10.70 -6.66
CA HIS A 252 -2.31 10.35 -8.04
C HIS A 252 -3.75 10.78 -8.38
N ASN A 253 -4.68 10.71 -7.43
CA ASN A 253 -6.09 11.03 -7.67
C ASN A 253 -6.31 12.48 -8.14
N PHE A 254 -5.46 13.40 -7.73
CA PHE A 254 -5.50 14.81 -8.16
C PHE A 254 -4.72 15.02 -9.46
N VAL A 255 -3.49 14.49 -9.51
CA VAL A 255 -2.58 14.64 -10.67
C VAL A 255 -3.15 14.00 -11.94
N SER A 256 -3.80 12.84 -11.82
CA SER A 256 -4.43 12.14 -12.96
C SER A 256 -5.59 12.93 -13.59
N LYS A 257 -6.26 13.80 -12.82
CA LYS A 257 -7.47 14.51 -13.25
C LYS A 257 -7.27 15.99 -13.53
N MET A 258 -6.14 16.59 -13.17
CA MET A 258 -5.90 18.04 -13.31
C MET A 258 -6.03 18.57 -14.76
N ASN A 259 -5.92 17.69 -15.76
CA ASN A 259 -6.10 18.02 -17.17
C ASN A 259 -7.55 18.00 -17.66
N THR A 260 -8.41 17.26 -16.98
CA THR A 260 -9.78 16.97 -17.44
C THR A 260 -10.85 17.49 -16.49
N ASP A 261 -10.48 17.78 -15.24
CA ASP A 261 -11.37 18.25 -14.19
C ASP A 261 -10.83 19.55 -13.57
N MET A 262 -11.60 20.63 -13.72
CA MET A 262 -11.25 21.95 -13.19
C MET A 262 -11.19 21.95 -11.66
N ILE A 263 -12.00 21.13 -10.98
CA ILE A 263 -11.96 21.06 -9.51
C ILE A 263 -10.63 20.46 -9.07
N SER A 264 -10.24 19.32 -9.63
CA SER A 264 -8.94 18.69 -9.36
C SER A 264 -7.78 19.64 -9.66
N LYS A 265 -7.84 20.40 -10.77
CA LYS A 265 -6.83 21.41 -11.10
C LYS A 265 -6.69 22.47 -10.02
N HIS A 266 -7.79 23.09 -9.58
CA HIS A 266 -7.76 24.11 -8.53
C HIS A 266 -7.29 23.55 -7.18
N ILE A 267 -7.61 22.30 -6.86
CA ILE A 267 -7.10 21.64 -5.66
C ILE A 267 -5.57 21.51 -5.74
N VAL A 268 -5.02 21.04 -6.86
CA VAL A 268 -3.57 20.95 -7.07
C VAL A 268 -2.91 22.33 -6.92
N GLU A 269 -3.45 23.37 -7.59
CA GLU A 269 -2.93 24.73 -7.51
C GLU A 269 -2.93 25.27 -6.07
N ASN A 270 -4.00 25.02 -5.30
CA ASN A 270 -4.09 25.44 -3.90
C ASN A 270 -3.12 24.70 -2.99
N ILE A 271 -2.92 23.39 -3.21
CA ILE A 271 -1.94 22.60 -2.45
C ILE A 271 -0.53 23.14 -2.70
N ILE A 272 -0.21 23.45 -3.96
CA ILE A 272 1.08 24.01 -4.34
C ILE A 272 1.28 25.39 -3.71
N ASP A 273 0.30 26.30 -3.81
CA ASP A 273 0.40 27.63 -3.19
C ASP A 273 0.60 27.54 -1.67
N LEU A 274 -0.11 26.63 -0.99
CA LEU A 274 0.07 26.40 0.43
C LEU A 274 1.46 25.89 0.77
N ALA A 275 1.96 24.89 0.04
CA ALA A 275 3.29 24.30 0.26
C ALA A 275 4.40 25.35 0.08
N LEU A 276 4.32 26.16 -0.97
CA LEU A 276 5.26 27.26 -1.23
C LEU A 276 5.25 28.31 -0.12
N ARG A 277 4.07 28.67 0.41
CA ARG A 277 3.96 29.62 1.55
C ARG A 277 4.53 29.08 2.84
N LEU A 278 4.58 27.76 3.00
CA LEU A 278 5.11 27.07 4.16
C LEU A 278 6.57 26.61 3.97
N ASP A 279 7.19 26.96 2.84
CA ASP A 279 8.56 26.55 2.49
C ASP A 279 8.75 25.02 2.48
N LEU A 280 7.74 24.31 1.96
CA LEU A 280 7.73 22.84 1.86
C LEU A 280 8.10 22.40 0.45
N GLU A 281 8.92 21.36 0.34
CA GLU A 281 9.16 20.71 -0.95
C GLU A 281 7.91 19.95 -1.41
N ILE A 282 7.72 19.86 -2.72
CA ILE A 282 6.52 19.28 -3.33
C ILE A 282 6.88 18.08 -4.20
N VAL A 283 6.30 16.92 -3.90
CA VAL A 283 6.33 15.74 -4.77
C VAL A 283 4.96 15.59 -5.42
N ALA A 284 4.90 15.54 -6.75
CA ALA A 284 3.67 15.15 -7.45
C ALA A 284 3.73 13.69 -7.88
N GLU A 285 2.74 12.91 -7.45
CA GLU A 285 2.69 11.47 -7.70
C GLU A 285 1.73 11.08 -8.80
N GLY A 286 1.93 9.89 -9.34
CA GLY A 286 0.99 9.29 -10.28
C GLY A 286 1.04 9.91 -11.67
N ILE A 287 2.20 10.43 -12.07
CA ILE A 287 2.42 10.96 -13.39
C ILE A 287 2.44 9.82 -14.41
N GLU A 288 1.60 9.91 -15.43
CA GLU A 288 1.42 8.91 -16.48
C GLU A 288 1.78 9.45 -17.87
N ASP A 289 1.80 10.78 -18.06
CA ASP A 289 2.11 11.39 -19.36
C ASP A 289 2.97 12.68 -19.28
N GLN A 290 3.52 13.06 -20.44
CA GLN A 290 4.38 14.24 -20.58
C GLN A 290 3.64 15.57 -20.40
N LYS A 291 2.32 15.64 -20.62
CA LYS A 291 1.55 16.88 -20.41
C LYS A 291 1.50 17.21 -18.92
N GLN A 292 1.28 16.19 -18.09
CA GLN A 292 1.31 16.34 -16.63
C GLN A 292 2.68 16.83 -16.15
N VAL A 293 3.77 16.24 -16.66
CA VAL A 293 5.14 16.70 -16.38
C VAL A 293 5.32 18.18 -16.70
N ASN A 294 4.92 18.61 -17.90
CA ASN A 294 5.10 20.00 -18.33
C ASN A 294 4.29 20.98 -17.46
N GLN A 295 3.07 20.61 -17.07
CA GLN A 295 2.25 21.45 -16.20
C GLN A 295 2.84 21.56 -14.80
N LEU A 296 3.24 20.45 -14.19
CA LEU A 296 3.79 20.45 -12.83
C LEU A 296 5.12 21.22 -12.75
N LYS A 297 5.94 21.16 -13.81
CA LYS A 297 7.13 22.03 -13.95
C LYS A 297 6.76 23.51 -13.94
N ASN A 298 5.69 23.90 -14.63
CA ASN A 298 5.23 25.30 -14.64
C ASN A 298 4.67 25.75 -13.29
N TYR A 299 4.18 24.81 -12.47
CA TYR A 299 3.69 25.09 -11.13
C TYR A 299 4.77 25.06 -10.05
N SER A 300 6.05 25.01 -10.42
CA SER A 300 7.17 24.98 -9.46
C SER A 300 7.12 23.80 -8.49
N VAL A 301 6.59 22.66 -8.93
CA VAL A 301 6.71 21.39 -8.18
C VAL A 301 8.17 20.94 -8.22
N ASP A 302 8.76 20.56 -7.09
CA ASP A 302 10.18 20.18 -7.01
C ASP A 302 10.45 18.80 -7.61
N TYR A 303 9.60 17.83 -7.29
CA TYR A 303 9.84 16.42 -7.56
C TYR A 303 8.64 15.73 -8.20
N LEU A 304 8.93 14.76 -9.06
CA LEU A 304 7.97 14.07 -9.92
C LEU A 304 8.13 12.56 -9.72
N GLN A 305 7.01 11.87 -9.52
CA GLN A 305 6.98 10.41 -9.38
C GLN A 305 5.79 9.84 -10.16
N GLY A 306 6.01 8.75 -10.89
CA GLY A 306 4.93 8.12 -11.64
C GLY A 306 5.38 7.13 -12.70
N TYR A 307 4.40 6.42 -13.26
CA TYR A 307 4.61 5.38 -14.27
C TYR A 307 5.16 5.91 -15.59
N TYR A 308 5.04 7.22 -15.83
CA TYR A 308 5.71 7.90 -16.93
C TYR A 308 7.23 7.66 -16.90
N PHE A 309 7.85 7.69 -15.71
CA PHE A 309 9.28 7.46 -15.53
C PHE A 309 9.56 5.98 -15.30
N ASP A 310 8.93 5.42 -14.27
CA ASP A 310 8.99 4.00 -14.01
C ASP A 310 7.87 3.51 -13.11
N ARG A 311 7.55 2.23 -13.28
CA ARG A 311 6.77 1.51 -12.28
C ARG A 311 7.69 1.17 -11.10
N PRO A 312 7.13 0.83 -9.93
CA PRO A 312 7.91 0.20 -8.89
C PRO A 312 8.55 -1.09 -9.43
N ILE A 313 9.86 -1.19 -9.32
CA ILE A 313 10.69 -2.30 -9.84
C ILE A 313 11.54 -2.92 -8.72
N PRO A 314 12.09 -4.14 -8.91
CA PRO A 314 13.06 -4.72 -7.98
C PRO A 314 14.33 -3.87 -7.82
N LEU A 315 15.02 -4.01 -6.69
CA LEU A 315 16.22 -3.23 -6.39
C LEU A 315 17.36 -3.42 -7.41
N ASP A 316 17.54 -4.62 -7.95
CA ASP A 316 18.59 -4.91 -8.92
C ASP A 316 18.30 -4.33 -10.29
N GLU A 317 17.03 -4.28 -10.68
CA GLU A 317 16.59 -3.60 -11.90
C GLU A 317 16.76 -2.08 -11.77
N PHE A 318 16.41 -1.52 -10.60
CA PHE A 318 16.57 -0.11 -10.33
C PHE A 318 18.03 0.34 -10.44
N VAL A 319 18.95 -0.37 -9.79
CA VAL A 319 20.37 -0.09 -9.84
C VAL A 319 20.94 -0.19 -11.26
N LYS A 320 20.35 -1.00 -12.16
CA LYS A 320 20.80 -1.08 -13.56
C LYS A 320 20.28 0.06 -14.42
N LYS A 321 19.07 0.55 -14.12
CA LYS A 321 18.36 1.53 -14.94
C LYS A 321 18.61 2.97 -14.51
N TRP A 322 18.81 3.21 -13.22
CA TRP A 322 18.78 4.55 -12.63
C TRP A 322 20.09 5.00 -11.94
N LEU A 323 21.05 4.09 -11.69
CA LEU A 323 22.33 4.39 -11.00
C LEU A 323 23.56 3.94 -11.80
#